data_AF-A0A6N8V3M2-F1
#
_entry.id   AF-A0A6N8V3M2-F1
#
_cell.length_a   1.000
_cell.length_b   1.000
_cell.length_c   1.000
_cell.angle_alpha   90.00
_cell.angle_beta   90.00
_cell.angle_gamma   90.00
#
_symmetry.space_group_name_H-M   'P 1'
#
loop_
_entity.id
_entity.type
_entity.pdbx_description
1 polymer ?
#
loop_
_entity_poly.entity_id
_entity_poly.type
_entity_poly.pdbx_seq_one_letter_code
_entity_poly.pdbx_strand_id
1 'polypeptide(L)'
;MQSLARNIGAAVLGWVTMVVAVMVLNLVMWMVLGADGAFLPGSWDVSWGWSLASIGIGLIAAITGGLVCSKIADGPWGVRFLVLIVVVLGVLVALGNLEMTGLEGVADADPGPRPDDVGMFEAMAASQQPVWMTWLNPLLGAVGALLGARLNRSSAQ
;
A
#
# COMPACT_ATOMS: atom_id res chain seq x y z
N MET A 1 27.90 13.18 -6.57
CA MET A 1 26.56 13.82 -6.57
C MET A 1 25.63 13.26 -7.66
N GLN A 2 26.09 13.04 -8.89
CA GLN A 2 25.25 12.47 -9.98
C GLN A 2 24.65 11.09 -9.64
N SER A 3 25.41 10.19 -9.02
CA SER A 3 24.93 8.86 -8.59
C SER A 3 23.87 8.93 -7.48
N LEU A 4 23.97 9.92 -6.58
CA LEU A 4 22.99 10.13 -5.51
C LEU A 4 21.66 10.63 -6.08
N ALA A 5 21.68 11.65 -6.93
CA ALA A 5 20.48 12.18 -7.58
C ALA A 5 19.77 11.09 -8.41
N ARG A 6 20.54 10.25 -9.12
CA ARG A 6 20.00 9.10 -9.85
C ARG A 6 19.34 8.08 -8.93
N ASN A 7 19.98 7.76 -7.79
CA ASN A 7 19.43 6.83 -6.80
C ASN A 7 18.14 7.34 -6.15
N ILE A 8 18.07 8.63 -5.83
CA ILE A 8 16.85 9.26 -5.31
C ILE A 8 15.75 9.25 -6.37
N GLY A 9 16.06 9.64 -7.61
CA GLY A 9 15.10 9.61 -8.72
C GLY A 9 14.55 8.19 -8.98
N ALA A 10 15.41 7.18 -8.94
CA ALA A 10 15.02 5.78 -9.05
C ALA A 10 14.09 5.34 -7.90
N ALA A 11 14.36 5.79 -6.67
CA ALA A 11 13.52 5.50 -5.51
C ALA A 11 12.14 6.16 -5.64
N VAL A 12 12.07 7.43 -6.03
CA VAL A 12 10.81 8.14 -6.27
C VAL A 12 10.01 7.46 -7.36
N LEU A 13 10.62 7.10 -8.49
CA LEU A 13 9.93 6.42 -9.57
C LEU A 13 9.44 5.02 -9.18
N GLY A 14 10.23 4.28 -8.38
CA GLY A 14 9.80 3.02 -7.79
C GLY A 14 8.57 3.19 -6.90
N TRP A 15 8.56 4.21 -6.05
CA TRP A 15 7.41 4.53 -5.19
C TRP A 15 6.16 4.93 -6.00
N VAL A 16 6.31 5.79 -7.02
CA VAL A 16 5.21 6.15 -7.92
C VAL A 16 4.64 4.90 -8.61
N THR A 17 5.51 3.99 -9.04
CA THR A 17 5.09 2.70 -9.63
C THR A 17 4.26 1.88 -8.64
N MET A 18 4.67 1.81 -7.37
CA MET A 18 3.89 1.13 -6.33
C MET A 18 2.50 1.75 -6.18
N VAL A 19 2.43 3.09 -6.06
CA VAL A 19 1.15 3.81 -5.90
C VAL A 19 0.21 3.52 -7.07
N VAL A 20 0.69 3.66 -8.30
CA VAL A 20 -0.11 3.40 -9.51
C VAL A 20 -0.57 1.95 -9.55
N ALA A 21 0.31 0.98 -9.25
CA ALA A 21 -0.04 -0.43 -9.22
C ALA A 21 -1.12 -0.73 -8.18
N VAL A 22 -0.99 -0.21 -6.96
CA VAL A 22 -2.00 -0.36 -5.90
C VAL A 22 -3.34 0.22 -6.34
N MET A 23 -3.36 1.43 -6.93
CA MET A 23 -4.60 2.06 -7.38
C MET A 23 -5.29 1.25 -8.48
N VAL A 24 -4.56 0.83 -9.51
CA VAL A 24 -5.12 0.06 -10.63
C VAL A 24 -5.62 -1.30 -10.16
N LEU A 25 -4.85 -2.01 -9.34
CA LEU A 25 -5.23 -3.34 -8.88
C LEU A 25 -6.42 -3.30 -7.92
N ASN A 26 -6.50 -2.30 -7.02
CA ASN A 26 -7.67 -2.14 -6.16
C ASN A 26 -8.91 -1.72 -6.96
N LEU A 27 -8.76 -0.89 -7.99
CA LEU A 27 -9.86 -0.53 -8.89
C LEU A 27 -10.41 -1.77 -9.60
N VAL A 28 -9.53 -2.61 -10.15
CA VAL A 28 -9.93 -3.88 -10.78
C VAL A 28 -10.62 -4.80 -9.76
N MET A 29 -10.06 -4.92 -8.55
CA MET A 29 -10.66 -5.71 -7.48
C MET A 29 -12.05 -5.20 -7.10
N TRP A 30 -12.23 -3.88 -7.01
CA TRP A 30 -13.52 -3.24 -6.77
C TRP A 30 -14.53 -3.54 -7.89
N MET A 31 -14.13 -3.50 -9.15
CA MET A 31 -15.01 -3.83 -10.28
C MET A 31 -15.45 -5.30 -10.28
N VAL A 32 -14.64 -6.19 -9.73
CA VAL A 32 -14.94 -7.64 -9.67
C VAL A 32 -15.79 -7.99 -8.45
N LEU A 33 -15.48 -7.42 -7.28
CA LEU A 33 -16.08 -7.79 -6.00
C LEU A 33 -17.22 -6.85 -5.57
N GLY A 34 -17.20 -5.60 -6.01
CA GLY A 34 -18.10 -4.54 -5.55
C GLY A 34 -18.01 -4.28 -4.05
N ALA A 35 -19.00 -3.55 -3.52
CA ALA A 35 -19.12 -3.25 -2.10
C ALA A 35 -19.38 -4.52 -1.25
N ASP A 36 -20.17 -5.46 -1.76
CA ASP A 36 -20.55 -6.67 -1.03
C ASP A 36 -19.37 -7.63 -0.78
N GLY A 37 -18.41 -7.69 -1.71
CA GLY A 37 -17.18 -8.44 -1.48
C GLY A 37 -16.16 -7.67 -0.64
N ALA A 38 -16.22 -6.34 -0.64
CA ALA A 38 -15.27 -5.47 0.07
C ALA A 38 -15.56 -5.37 1.57
N PHE A 39 -16.83 -5.42 1.98
CA PHE A 39 -17.27 -5.12 3.34
C PHE A 39 -18.12 -6.22 3.98
N LEU A 40 -18.22 -6.20 5.30
CA LEU A 40 -19.26 -6.95 5.99
C LEU A 40 -20.66 -6.37 5.68
N PRO A 41 -21.73 -7.19 5.70
CA PRO A 41 -23.08 -6.70 5.44
C PRO A 41 -23.48 -5.60 6.43
N GLY A 42 -23.93 -4.45 5.92
CA GLY A 42 -24.38 -3.30 6.71
C GLY A 42 -23.28 -2.57 7.52
N SER A 43 -22.02 -2.99 7.42
CA SER A 43 -20.88 -2.37 8.12
C SER A 43 -19.85 -1.81 7.15
N TRP A 44 -19.07 -0.84 7.62
CA TRP A 44 -17.88 -0.30 6.94
C TRP A 44 -16.61 -1.08 7.25
N ASP A 45 -16.71 -2.14 8.06
CA ASP A 45 -15.63 -3.09 8.30
C ASP A 45 -15.31 -3.85 7.01
N VAL A 46 -14.05 -3.80 6.60
CA VAL A 46 -13.60 -4.57 5.43
C VAL A 46 -13.67 -6.07 5.70
N SER A 47 -14.10 -6.82 4.68
CA SER A 47 -14.19 -8.27 4.76
C SER A 47 -12.81 -8.91 4.81
N TRP A 48 -12.72 -10.12 5.39
CA TRP A 48 -11.47 -10.88 5.39
C TRP A 48 -10.98 -11.18 3.95
N GLY A 49 -11.90 -11.42 3.03
CA GLY A 49 -11.57 -11.66 1.62
C GLY A 49 -10.89 -10.44 0.99
N TRP A 50 -11.43 -9.25 1.25
CA TRP A 50 -10.84 -7.99 0.82
C TRP A 50 -9.45 -7.78 1.43
N SER A 51 -9.31 -7.97 2.75
CA SER A 51 -8.02 -7.82 3.43
C SER A 51 -6.93 -8.74 2.85
N LEU A 52 -7.23 -10.01 2.61
CA LEU A 52 -6.28 -10.96 2.02
C LEU A 52 -5.91 -10.59 0.58
N ALA A 53 -6.88 -10.18 -0.22
CA ALA A 53 -6.63 -9.76 -1.59
C ALA A 53 -5.79 -8.48 -1.65
N SER A 54 -6.07 -7.49 -0.78
CA SER A 54 -5.27 -6.29 -0.62
C SER A 54 -3.83 -6.56 -0.18
N ILE A 55 -3.58 -7.57 0.66
CA ILE A 55 -2.21 -8.02 0.99
C ILE A 55 -1.49 -8.50 -0.28
N GLY A 56 -2.14 -9.33 -1.09
CA GLY A 56 -1.60 -9.81 -2.36
C GLY A 56 -1.29 -8.66 -3.32
N ILE A 57 -2.22 -7.71 -3.47
CA ILE A 57 -2.05 -6.50 -4.29
C ILE A 57 -0.87 -5.67 -3.79
N GLY A 58 -0.79 -5.42 -2.48
CA GLY A 58 0.30 -4.66 -1.87
C GLY A 58 1.66 -5.29 -2.11
N LEU A 59 1.75 -6.62 -2.01
CA LEU A 59 3.00 -7.36 -2.30
C LEU A 59 3.38 -7.27 -3.78
N ILE A 60 2.43 -7.47 -4.69
CA ILE A 60 2.66 -7.34 -6.15
C ILE A 60 3.16 -5.93 -6.47
N ALA A 61 2.49 -4.90 -5.97
CA ALA A 61 2.87 -3.51 -6.19
C ALA A 61 4.27 -3.20 -5.62
N ALA A 62 4.58 -3.69 -4.43
CA ALA A 62 5.90 -3.50 -3.83
C ALA A 62 7.02 -4.19 -4.64
N ILE A 63 6.76 -5.40 -5.13
CA ILE A 63 7.68 -6.13 -6.02
C ILE A 63 7.92 -5.34 -7.31
N THR A 64 6.86 -4.82 -7.97
CA THR A 64 7.01 -4.05 -9.21
C THR A 64 7.75 -2.74 -8.98
N GLY A 65 7.48 -2.03 -7.88
CA GLY A 65 8.24 -0.84 -7.49
C GLY A 65 9.72 -1.10 -7.25
N GLY A 66 10.04 -2.19 -6.53
CA GLY A 66 11.41 -2.64 -6.30
C GLY A 66 12.15 -3.00 -7.59
N LEU A 67 11.47 -3.72 -8.49
CA LEU A 67 11.96 -4.04 -9.84
C LEU A 67 12.32 -2.76 -10.61
N VAL A 68 11.37 -1.82 -10.74
CA VAL A 68 11.57 -0.56 -11.48
C VAL A 68 12.72 0.26 -10.88
N CYS A 69 12.73 0.43 -9.55
CA CYS A 69 13.80 1.16 -8.87
C CYS A 69 15.17 0.54 -9.15
N SER A 70 15.29 -0.79 -9.04
CA SER A 70 16.55 -1.49 -9.23
C SER A 70 17.09 -1.43 -10.66
N LYS A 71 16.22 -1.24 -11.66
CA LYS A 71 16.62 -1.08 -13.07
C LYS A 71 17.28 0.27 -13.36
N ILE A 72 17.02 1.27 -12.53
CA ILE A 72 17.44 2.67 -12.77
C ILE A 72 18.55 3.09 -11.80
N ALA A 73 18.53 2.55 -10.58
CA ALA A 73 19.47 2.88 -9.52
C ALA A 73 20.94 2.59 -9.89
N ASP A 74 21.84 3.44 -9.39
CA ASP A 74 23.28 3.21 -9.37
C ASP A 74 23.67 2.41 -8.11
N GLY A 75 23.48 1.09 -8.19
CA GLY A 75 23.83 0.17 -7.11
C GLY A 75 22.75 0.00 -6.03
N PRO A 76 23.12 -0.50 -4.83
CA PRO A 76 22.15 -0.91 -3.80
C PRO A 76 21.45 0.26 -3.10
N TRP A 77 21.98 1.47 -3.18
CA TRP A 77 21.48 2.62 -2.44
C TRP A 77 20.10 3.11 -2.92
N GLY A 78 19.79 3.03 -4.22
CA GLY A 78 18.46 3.42 -4.72
C GLY A 78 17.33 2.61 -4.08
N VAL A 79 17.48 1.27 -4.02
CA VAL A 79 16.48 0.39 -3.39
C VAL A 79 16.42 0.62 -1.87
N ARG A 80 17.54 0.93 -1.21
CA ARG A 80 17.54 1.30 0.21
C ARG A 80 16.77 2.59 0.47
N PHE A 81 16.89 3.59 -0.40
CA PHE A 81 16.08 4.80 -0.30
C PHE A 81 14.61 4.52 -0.54
N LEU A 82 14.26 3.65 -1.51
CA LEU A 82 12.87 3.24 -1.71
C LEU A 82 12.30 2.58 -0.45
N VAL A 83 13.03 1.61 0.14
CA VAL A 83 12.60 0.95 1.38
C VAL A 83 12.44 1.97 2.51
N LEU A 84 13.37 2.92 2.65
CA LEU A 84 13.28 3.99 3.64
C LEU A 84 12.01 4.83 3.44
N ILE A 85 11.72 5.26 2.21
CA ILE A 85 10.50 6.03 1.87
C ILE A 85 9.26 5.23 2.24
N VAL A 86 9.18 3.97 1.83
CA VAL A 86 8.02 3.11 2.06
C VAL A 86 7.79 2.86 3.55
N VAL A 87 8.85 2.58 4.32
CA VAL A 87 8.74 2.36 5.77
C VAL A 87 8.37 3.64 6.49
N VAL A 88 9.02 4.77 6.20
CA VAL A 88 8.74 6.05 6.87
C VAL A 88 7.31 6.49 6.56
N LEU A 89 6.91 6.54 5.29
CA LEU A 89 5.56 6.94 4.92
C LEU A 89 4.51 5.96 5.47
N GLY A 90 4.77 4.66 5.40
CA GLY A 90 3.86 3.65 5.94
C GLY A 90 3.68 3.77 7.45
N VAL A 91 4.76 3.99 8.20
CA VAL A 91 4.69 4.21 9.66
C VAL A 91 3.96 5.50 9.97
N LEU A 92 4.22 6.59 9.24
CA LEU A 92 3.48 7.85 9.43
C LEU A 92 1.97 7.68 9.20
N VAL A 93 1.58 6.92 8.17
CA VAL A 93 0.16 6.59 7.92
C VAL A 93 -0.41 5.70 9.03
N ALA A 94 0.34 4.69 9.49
CA ALA A 94 -0.10 3.83 10.59
C ALA A 94 -0.30 4.61 11.88
N LEU A 95 0.60 5.54 12.20
CA LEU A 95 0.50 6.43 13.36
C LEU A 95 -0.67 7.42 13.22
N GLY A 96 -0.84 8.05 12.05
CA GLY A 96 -1.98 8.94 11.80
C GLY A 96 -3.32 8.22 11.91
N ASN A 97 -3.40 6.96 11.47
CA ASN A 97 -4.58 6.12 11.68
C ASN A 97 -4.79 5.79 13.16
N LEU A 98 -3.72 5.60 13.94
CA LEU A 98 -3.85 5.40 15.39
C LEU A 98 -4.35 6.63 16.13
N GLU A 99 -3.86 7.82 15.77
CA GLU A 99 -4.33 9.10 16.30
C GLU A 99 -5.80 9.32 15.95
N MET A 100 -6.23 8.99 14.72
CA MET A 100 -7.64 8.96 14.33
C MET A 100 -8.47 7.92 15.11
N THR A 101 -7.86 6.81 15.57
CA THR A 101 -8.53 5.78 16.39
C THR A 101 -8.38 5.97 17.90
N GLY A 102 -7.78 7.08 18.37
CA GLY A 102 -7.83 7.50 19.77
C GLY A 102 -6.72 6.98 20.71
N LEU A 103 -5.58 7.68 20.72
CA LEU A 103 -4.88 7.96 21.99
C LEU A 103 -5.23 9.34 22.57
N GLU A 104 -5.95 10.20 21.83
CA GLU A 104 -6.79 11.30 22.35
C GLU A 104 -7.67 11.79 21.19
N GLY A 105 -8.99 11.51 21.26
CA GLY A 105 -10.07 12.19 20.53
C GLY A 105 -10.10 12.06 18.99
N VAL A 106 -10.80 11.04 18.46
CA VAL A 106 -11.94 11.05 17.49
C VAL A 106 -12.28 9.58 17.13
N ALA A 107 -12.29 8.67 18.12
CA ALA A 107 -13.00 7.40 17.98
C ALA A 107 -14.46 7.66 18.38
N ASP A 108 -15.42 7.13 17.63
CA ASP A 108 -16.88 7.11 17.89
C ASP A 108 -17.78 7.95 16.96
N ALA A 109 -17.28 8.44 15.81
CA ALA A 109 -18.19 8.68 14.70
C ALA A 109 -18.40 7.33 13.99
N ASP A 110 -19.25 6.47 14.54
CA ASP A 110 -19.86 5.38 13.78
C ASP A 110 -20.43 6.03 12.50
N PRO A 111 -19.92 5.71 11.30
CA PRO A 111 -20.38 6.34 10.07
C PRO A 111 -21.86 6.01 9.77
N GLY A 112 -22.48 5.19 10.62
CA GLY A 112 -23.81 4.66 10.45
C GLY A 112 -23.77 3.41 9.57
N PRO A 113 -24.93 2.77 9.38
CA PRO A 113 -25.04 1.60 8.53
C PRO A 113 -24.55 1.91 7.11
N ARG A 114 -23.71 1.03 6.57
CA ARG A 114 -23.26 1.15 5.19
C ARG A 114 -24.45 0.96 4.23
N PRO A 115 -24.68 1.88 3.27
CA PRO A 115 -25.65 1.66 2.20
C PRO A 115 -25.29 0.45 1.32
N ASP A 116 -26.30 -0.18 0.72
CA ASP A 116 -26.07 -1.34 -0.17
C ASP A 116 -25.31 -0.95 -1.45
N ASP A 117 -25.60 0.23 -2.00
CA ASP A 117 -24.93 0.77 -3.19
C ASP A 117 -24.03 1.95 -2.79
N VAL A 118 -22.72 1.71 -2.76
CA VAL A 118 -21.70 2.71 -2.43
C VAL A 118 -20.65 2.79 -3.52
N GLY A 119 -20.22 4.00 -3.86
CA GLY A 119 -19.14 4.21 -4.81
C GLY A 119 -17.77 3.90 -4.20
N MET A 120 -16.78 3.56 -5.02
CA MET A 120 -15.41 3.26 -4.55
C MET A 120 -14.78 4.40 -3.74
N PHE A 121 -15.00 5.65 -4.14
CA PHE A 121 -14.44 6.81 -3.44
C PHE A 121 -15.09 7.04 -2.07
N GLU A 122 -16.42 6.86 -1.98
CA GLU A 122 -17.16 6.91 -0.73
C GLU A 122 -16.72 5.78 0.20
N ALA A 123 -16.62 4.57 -0.35
CA ALA A 123 -16.11 3.40 0.35
C ALA A 123 -14.69 3.59 0.88
N MET A 124 -13.78 4.17 0.10
CA MET A 124 -12.42 4.47 0.59
C MET A 124 -12.42 5.46 1.75
N ALA A 125 -13.30 6.47 1.72
CA ALA A 125 -13.38 7.49 2.77
C ALA A 125 -13.98 6.94 4.07
N ALA A 126 -14.96 6.04 3.97
CA ALA A 126 -15.66 5.50 5.13
C ALA A 126 -15.11 4.14 5.63
N SER A 127 -14.22 3.48 4.87
CA SER A 127 -13.71 2.15 5.20
C SER A 127 -13.00 2.09 6.55
N GLN A 128 -13.34 1.08 7.34
CA GLN A 128 -12.64 0.76 8.58
C GLN A 128 -11.71 -0.43 8.34
N GLN A 129 -10.40 -0.15 8.34
CA GLN A 129 -9.38 -1.18 8.18
C GLN A 129 -8.95 -1.73 9.55
N PRO A 130 -8.69 -3.04 9.66
CA PRO A 130 -8.14 -3.62 10.87
C PRO A 130 -6.80 -2.97 11.23
N VAL A 131 -6.60 -2.64 12.51
CA VAL A 131 -5.36 -2.00 13.00
C VAL A 131 -4.12 -2.83 12.68
N TRP A 132 -4.20 -4.15 12.66
CA TRP A 132 -3.05 -4.99 12.30
C TRP A 132 -2.60 -4.78 10.84
N MET A 133 -3.52 -4.41 9.95
CA MET A 133 -3.26 -4.24 8.54
C MET A 133 -2.47 -2.96 8.26
N THR A 134 -2.71 -1.90 9.03
CA THR A 134 -1.95 -0.64 8.91
C THR A 134 -0.47 -0.84 9.24
N TRP A 135 -0.16 -1.69 10.20
CA TRP A 135 1.21 -2.07 10.56
C TRP A 135 1.86 -3.08 9.61
N LEU A 136 1.06 -3.94 8.99
CA LEU A 136 1.55 -4.90 8.02
C LEU A 136 2.00 -4.23 6.71
N ASN A 137 1.32 -3.16 6.28
CA ASN A 137 1.59 -2.47 5.01
C ASN A 137 3.05 -1.99 4.84
N PRO A 138 3.68 -1.29 5.81
CA PRO A 138 5.10 -0.92 5.73
C PRO A 138 6.03 -2.12 5.58
N LEU A 139 5.73 -3.22 6.29
CA LEU A 139 6.54 -4.44 6.25
C LEU A 139 6.42 -5.13 4.89
N LEU A 140 5.20 -5.29 4.37
CA LEU A 140 4.95 -5.83 3.03
C LEU A 140 5.62 -4.98 1.96
N GLY A 141 5.52 -3.66 2.07
CA GLY A 141 6.15 -2.72 1.16
C GLY A 141 7.67 -2.88 1.12
N ALA A 142 8.31 -2.96 2.29
CA ALA A 142 9.76 -3.14 2.39
C ALA A 142 10.21 -4.50 1.84
N VAL A 143 9.54 -5.58 2.26
CA VAL A 143 9.86 -6.95 1.82
C VAL A 143 9.66 -7.08 0.31
N GLY A 144 8.53 -6.63 -0.22
CA GLY A 144 8.24 -6.68 -1.64
C GLY A 144 9.24 -5.88 -2.47
N ALA A 145 9.60 -4.66 -2.04
CA ALA A 145 10.59 -3.85 -2.74
C ALA A 145 11.97 -4.54 -2.80
N LEU A 146 12.40 -5.16 -1.69
CA LEU A 146 13.65 -5.91 -1.65
C LEU A 146 13.61 -7.16 -2.54
N LEU A 147 12.49 -7.90 -2.55
CA LEU A 147 12.30 -9.07 -3.42
C LEU A 147 12.33 -8.65 -4.89
N GLY A 148 11.60 -7.61 -5.26
CA GLY A 148 11.60 -7.06 -6.61
C GLY A 148 13.01 -6.70 -7.08
N ALA A 149 13.78 -6.02 -6.25
CA ALA A 149 15.17 -5.68 -6.58
C ALA A 149 16.07 -6.92 -6.76
N ARG A 150 15.85 -8.01 -6.01
CA ARG A 150 16.61 -9.26 -6.15
C ARG A 150 16.30 -10.00 -7.45
N LEU A 151 15.03 -9.99 -7.88
CA LEU A 151 14.60 -10.60 -9.13
C LEU A 151 15.33 -9.97 -10.33
N ASN A 152 15.47 -8.63 -10.35
CA ASN A 152 16.19 -7.94 -11.44
C ASN A 152 17.68 -8.29 -11.51
N ARG A 153 18.34 -8.55 -10.37
CA ARG A 153 19.75 -8.94 -10.34
C ARG A 153 19.99 -10.36 -10.82
N SER A 154 19.04 -11.26 -10.55
CA SER A 154 19.13 -12.66 -10.97
C SER A 154 18.94 -12.79 -12.48
N SER A 155 18.16 -11.90 -13.10
CA SER A 155 17.98 -11.86 -14.56
C SER A 155 19.12 -11.19 -15.34
N ALA A 156 20.11 -10.60 -14.65
CA ALA A 156 21.23 -9.89 -15.27
C ALA A 156 22.56 -10.69 -15.23
N GLN A 157 22.52 -11.94 -14.73
CA GLN A 157 23.62 -12.91 -14.74
C GLN A 157 23.36 -13.94 -15.84
#